data_AF-A0A4C1SET0-F1
#
_entry.id   AF-A0A4C1SET0-F1
#
_cell.length_a   1.000
_cell.length_b   1.000
_cell.length_c   1.000
_cell.angle_alpha   90.00
_cell.angle_beta   90.00
_cell.angle_gamma   90.00
#
_symmetry.space_group_name_H-M   'P 1'
#
loop_
_entity.id
_entity.type
_entity.pdbx_description
1 polymer ?
#
loop_
_entity_poly.entity_id
_entity_poly.type
_entity_poly.pdbx_seq_one_letter_code
_entity_poly.pdbx_strand_id
1 'polypeptide(L)'
;MPFAVPMIWAEPKDHVSDCYFCQTSIKGINHKSRNSVNYPNLQSAQRPIPHSDNLPVPQRPVNMDDVTEESVSESSDSDPTFEPSTSNKEPHFITQNDLNDLVRDLDLSKRQAELLASRLHDWNLLEKYQNIRIQISTYALLKFFLKMAI
;
A
#
# COMPACT_ATOMS: atom_id res chain seq x y z
N MET A 1 19.11 -0.45 12.03
CA MET A 1 18.97 0.29 13.29
C MET A 1 17.49 0.47 13.54
N PRO A 2 16.91 -0.12 14.59
CA PRO A 2 15.55 0.21 15.01
C PRO A 2 15.53 1.62 15.61
N PHE A 3 14.47 2.35 15.36
CA PHE A 3 14.19 3.65 15.98
C PHE A 3 13.05 3.45 16.99
N ALA A 4 13.11 4.16 18.11
CA ALA A 4 12.02 4.17 19.08
C ALA A 4 10.78 4.84 18.49
N VAL A 5 10.99 5.92 17.75
CA VAL A 5 9.95 6.61 17.00
C VAL A 5 10.39 6.67 15.54
N PRO A 6 9.59 6.16 14.58
CA PRO A 6 9.91 6.26 13.17
C PRO A 6 9.85 7.72 12.70
N MET A 7 10.30 7.98 11.47
CA MET A 7 10.08 9.27 10.83
C MET A 7 8.56 9.52 10.71
N ILE A 8 8.09 10.68 11.16
CA ILE A 8 6.68 11.07 11.07
C ILE A 8 6.54 12.13 9.98
N TRP A 9 5.59 11.91 9.08
CA TRP A 9 5.25 12.83 8.00
C TRP A 9 3.86 13.43 8.25
N ALA A 10 3.74 14.73 8.07
CA ALA A 10 2.51 15.49 8.18
C ALA A 10 2.41 16.52 7.04
N GLU A 11 1.20 17.04 6.83
CA GLU A 11 0.96 18.06 5.81
C GLU A 11 1.74 19.36 6.13
N PRO A 12 2.58 19.88 5.21
CA PRO A 12 3.29 21.13 5.41
C PRO A 12 2.33 22.31 5.53
N LYS A 13 2.57 23.18 6.52
CA LYS A 13 1.78 24.41 6.65
C LYS A 13 2.06 25.42 5.55
N ASP A 14 3.30 25.50 5.09
CA ASP A 14 3.74 26.45 4.08
C ASP A 14 5.02 26.00 3.37
N HIS A 15 5.28 26.59 2.19
CA HIS A 15 6.48 26.27 1.40
C HIS A 15 7.77 26.94 1.88
N VAL A 16 7.68 27.87 2.83
CA VAL A 16 8.82 28.67 3.30
C VAL A 16 9.38 28.10 4.60
N SER A 17 8.53 27.94 5.62
CA SER A 17 8.94 27.60 6.98
C SER A 17 8.82 26.11 7.34
N ASP A 18 7.87 25.40 6.74
CA ASP A 18 7.55 24.01 7.12
C ASP A 18 7.64 23.01 5.95
N CYS A 19 8.22 23.41 4.81
CA CYS A 19 8.43 22.49 3.69
C CYS A 19 9.78 21.78 3.79
N TYR A 20 9.75 20.49 4.17
CA TYR A 20 10.94 19.64 4.27
C TYR A 20 11.74 19.60 2.97
N PHE A 21 11.08 19.34 1.83
CA PHE A 21 11.74 19.26 0.53
C PHE A 21 12.40 20.59 0.11
N CYS A 22 11.75 21.70 0.42
CA CYS A 22 12.22 23.04 0.07
C CYS A 22 13.46 23.43 0.89
N GLN A 23 13.52 23.00 2.15
CA GLN A 23 14.64 23.31 3.04
C GLN A 23 15.81 22.32 2.93
N THR A 24 15.57 21.09 2.46
CA THR A 24 16.65 20.12 2.21
C THR A 24 17.47 20.51 0.98
N SER A 25 18.69 21.00 1.19
CA SER A 25 19.63 21.29 0.10
C SER A 25 20.25 20.00 -0.44
N ILE A 26 19.60 19.43 -1.46
CA ILE A 26 20.05 18.21 -2.14
C ILE A 26 20.77 18.49 -3.47
N LYS A 27 20.90 19.76 -3.86
CA LYS A 27 21.55 20.16 -5.12
C LYS A 27 23.05 19.84 -5.05
N GLY A 28 23.55 19.10 -6.05
CA GLY A 28 24.98 18.74 -6.15
C GLY A 28 25.43 17.62 -5.21
N ILE A 29 24.50 16.94 -4.54
CA ILE A 29 24.83 15.77 -3.72
C ILE A 29 25.18 14.59 -4.62
N ASN A 30 26.34 13.99 -4.33
CA ASN A 30 26.82 12.79 -5.00
C ASN A 30 27.02 11.67 -3.95
N HIS A 31 27.39 10.48 -4.40
CA HIS A 31 27.57 9.33 -3.50
C HIS A 31 28.62 9.57 -2.39
N LYS A 32 29.62 10.45 -2.62
CA LYS A 32 30.64 10.80 -1.63
C LYS A 32 30.16 11.87 -0.64
N SER A 33 29.30 12.80 -1.08
CA SER A 33 28.77 13.89 -0.25
C SER A 33 27.38 13.61 0.37
N ARG A 34 26.80 12.43 0.17
CA ARG A 34 25.48 12.07 0.74
C ARG A 34 25.40 12.24 2.27
N ASN A 35 26.52 12.06 2.98
CA ASN A 35 26.55 12.21 4.44
C ASN A 35 26.58 13.68 4.89
N SER A 36 26.82 14.66 3.99
CA SER A 36 26.79 16.09 4.33
C SER A 36 25.40 16.71 4.20
N VAL A 37 24.40 15.94 3.77
CA VAL A 37 23.03 16.42 3.66
C VAL A 37 22.45 16.62 5.06
N ASN A 38 22.07 17.86 5.37
CA ASN A 38 21.34 18.16 6.58
C ASN A 38 19.83 18.12 6.32
N TYR A 39 19.12 17.27 7.06
CA TYR A 39 17.69 17.02 6.89
C TYR A 39 16.87 17.71 7.99
N PRO A 40 16.41 18.96 7.91
CA PRO A 40 15.86 19.69 9.07
C PRO A 40 14.74 18.92 9.80
N ASN A 41 14.63 19.13 11.12
CA ASN A 41 13.52 18.61 11.90
C ASN A 41 12.38 19.62 11.87
N LEU A 42 11.26 19.27 11.22
CA LEU A 42 10.13 20.15 10.96
C LEU A 42 8.84 19.55 11.53
N GLN A 43 7.76 20.33 11.57
CA GLN A 43 6.46 19.81 11.99
C GLN A 43 5.88 18.88 10.93
N SER A 44 6.09 19.21 9.65
CA SER A 44 5.73 18.36 8.51
C SER A 44 6.57 17.11 8.35
N ALA A 45 7.79 17.08 8.90
CA ALA A 45 8.70 15.95 8.78
C ALA A 45 9.61 15.86 10.01
N GLN A 46 9.18 15.06 10.99
CA GLN A 46 9.93 14.82 12.21
C GLN A 46 10.91 13.67 12.02
N ARG A 47 12.17 13.89 12.42
CA ARG A 47 13.22 12.88 12.28
C ARG A 47 12.95 11.65 13.16
N PRO A 48 13.40 10.45 12.73
CA PRO A 48 13.40 9.28 13.59
C PRO A 48 14.16 9.55 14.88
N ILE A 49 13.63 9.04 15.99
CA ILE A 49 14.26 9.14 17.31
C ILE A 49 14.91 7.79 17.63
N PRO A 50 16.23 7.74 17.85
CA PRO A 50 16.90 6.50 18.22
C PRO A 50 16.47 6.06 19.63
N HIS A 51 16.58 4.76 19.90
CA HIS A 51 16.43 4.25 21.25
C HIS A 51 17.46 4.88 22.20
N SER A 52 17.03 5.14 23.42
CA SER A 52 17.83 5.67 24.52
C SER A 52 17.27 5.11 25.84
N ASP A 53 17.88 5.43 26.98
CA ASP A 53 17.38 4.95 28.28
C ASP A 53 15.93 5.37 28.56
N ASN A 54 15.51 6.52 28.02
CA ASN A 54 14.12 7.00 28.11
C ASN A 54 13.16 6.33 27.10
N LEU A 55 13.72 5.71 26.06
CA LEU A 55 12.97 5.05 24.97
C LEU A 55 13.62 3.67 24.69
N PRO A 56 13.57 2.74 25.65
CA PRO A 56 14.23 1.45 25.50
C PRO A 56 13.62 0.65 24.36
N VAL A 57 14.39 -0.30 23.84
CA VAL A 57 13.86 -1.27 22.87
C VAL A 57 12.76 -2.07 23.58
N PRO A 58 11.55 -2.16 23.03
CA PRO A 58 10.49 -3.00 23.58
C PRO A 58 11.02 -4.43 23.73
N GLN A 59 11.08 -4.91 24.96
CA GLN A 59 11.49 -6.29 25.23
C GLN A 59 10.31 -7.21 24.94
N ARG A 60 10.60 -8.33 24.27
CA ARG A 60 9.63 -9.42 24.16
C ARG A 60 9.26 -9.85 25.59
N PRO A 61 7.97 -9.97 25.95
CA PRO A 61 7.58 -10.50 27.25
C PRO A 61 8.23 -11.88 27.46
N VAL A 62 8.82 -12.07 28.65
CA VAL A 62 9.68 -13.22 28.99
C VAL A 62 8.89 -14.53 29.14
N ASN A 63 7.56 -14.47 29.15
CA ASN A 63 6.67 -15.64 29.28
C ASN A 63 6.06 -16.04 27.92
N MET A 64 6.90 -16.25 26.91
CA MET A 64 6.56 -17.19 25.85
C MET A 64 7.59 -18.30 25.94
N ASP A 65 7.34 -19.18 26.91
CA ASP A 65 8.04 -20.44 26.99
C ASP A 65 7.95 -21.12 25.63
N ASP A 66 9.10 -21.58 25.20
CA ASP A 66 9.34 -22.61 24.20
C ASP A 66 8.21 -23.64 24.19
N VAL A 67 7.26 -23.52 23.26
CA VAL A 67 6.31 -24.60 22.98
C VAL A 67 7.03 -25.60 22.09
N THR A 68 7.84 -26.43 22.75
CA THR A 68 7.98 -27.82 22.38
C THR A 68 6.58 -28.45 22.42
N GLU A 69 6.29 -29.33 21.47
CA GLU A 69 5.02 -29.99 21.25
C GLU A 69 4.41 -30.63 22.51
N GLU A 70 3.06 -30.68 22.51
CA GLU A 70 2.15 -31.47 23.36
C GLU A 70 1.55 -30.91 24.66
N SER A 71 0.21 -31.07 24.69
CA SER A 71 -0.73 -31.19 25.82
C SER A 71 -1.47 -29.94 26.32
N VAL A 72 -2.71 -29.89 25.83
CA VAL A 72 -3.89 -29.11 26.23
C VAL A 72 -4.08 -29.03 27.75
N SER A 73 -4.39 -27.83 28.26
CA SER A 73 -5.29 -27.66 29.41
C SER A 73 -6.04 -26.33 29.32
N GLU A 74 -7.36 -26.44 29.45
CA GLU A 74 -8.34 -25.37 29.29
C GLU A 74 -8.34 -24.43 30.50
N SER A 75 -8.31 -23.11 30.25
CA SER A 75 -8.87 -22.14 31.18
C SER A 75 -9.55 -21.02 30.40
N SER A 76 -10.78 -20.75 30.81
CA SER A 76 -11.78 -19.93 30.13
C SER A 76 -11.55 -18.45 30.42
N ASP A 77 -11.10 -17.69 29.42
CA ASP A 77 -11.38 -16.27 29.31
C ASP A 77 -11.37 -15.88 27.82
N SER A 78 -12.58 -15.82 27.23
CA SER A 78 -12.76 -15.65 25.79
C SER A 78 -12.67 -14.17 25.40
N ASP A 79 -11.46 -13.61 25.43
CA ASP A 79 -11.14 -12.46 24.58
C ASP A 79 -11.12 -12.99 23.13
N PRO A 80 -11.81 -12.37 22.15
CA PRO A 80 -11.67 -12.76 20.75
C PRO A 80 -10.21 -12.50 20.32
N THR A 81 -9.38 -13.53 20.45
CA THR A 81 -8.06 -13.61 19.84
C THR A 81 -8.18 -13.11 18.41
N PHE A 82 -7.52 -12.00 18.12
CA PHE A 82 -7.35 -11.55 16.75
C PHE A 82 -6.52 -12.61 16.03
N GLU A 83 -7.22 -13.57 15.44
CA GLU A 83 -6.69 -14.46 14.43
C GLU A 83 -6.28 -13.55 13.26
N PRO A 84 -4.98 -13.32 13.03
CA PRO A 84 -4.57 -12.75 11.77
C PRO A 84 -5.12 -13.73 10.76
N SER A 85 -6.04 -13.30 9.92
CA SER A 85 -6.59 -14.18 8.90
C SER A 85 -5.43 -14.56 7.99
N THR A 86 -4.70 -15.63 8.32
CA THR A 86 -3.89 -16.42 7.43
C THR A 86 -4.87 -17.23 6.59
N SER A 87 -5.85 -16.54 6.03
CA SER A 87 -6.46 -16.99 4.81
C SER A 87 -5.29 -16.95 3.85
N ASN A 88 -4.73 -18.13 3.60
CA ASN A 88 -3.91 -18.43 2.44
C ASN A 88 -4.75 -18.13 1.21
N LYS A 89 -5.11 -16.87 1.00
CA LYS A 89 -5.77 -16.40 -0.20
C LYS A 89 -4.65 -16.45 -1.21
N GLU A 90 -4.70 -17.49 -2.04
CA GLU A 90 -3.99 -17.49 -3.30
C GLU A 90 -4.05 -16.07 -3.90
N PRO A 91 -2.95 -15.59 -4.51
CA PRO A 91 -2.92 -14.26 -5.06
C PRO A 91 -4.17 -14.02 -5.92
N HIS A 92 -4.96 -13.01 -5.57
CA HIS A 92 -6.18 -12.71 -6.29
C HIS A 92 -5.82 -12.22 -7.69
N PHE A 93 -6.03 -13.08 -8.69
CA PHE A 93 -5.87 -12.70 -10.08
C PHE A 93 -7.11 -11.94 -10.55
N ILE A 94 -6.88 -10.90 -11.33
CA ILE A 94 -7.94 -10.11 -11.94
C ILE A 94 -8.58 -10.98 -13.04
N THR A 95 -9.88 -11.21 -12.90
CA THR A 95 -10.67 -11.94 -13.90
C THR A 95 -11.16 -11.00 -15.01
N GLN A 96 -11.69 -11.55 -16.11
CA GLN A 96 -12.28 -10.74 -17.19
C GLN A 96 -13.46 -9.88 -16.69
N ASN A 97 -14.23 -10.37 -15.72
CA ASN A 97 -15.35 -9.65 -15.14
C ASN A 97 -14.86 -8.43 -14.35
N ASP A 98 -13.84 -8.61 -13.51
CA ASP A 98 -13.21 -7.52 -12.76
C ASP A 98 -12.67 -6.45 -13.71
N LEU A 99 -12.03 -6.86 -14.80
CA LEU A 99 -11.52 -5.93 -15.82
C LEU A 99 -12.66 -5.15 -16.50
N ASN A 100 -13.79 -5.81 -16.82
CA ASN A 100 -14.95 -5.16 -17.42
C ASN A 100 -15.64 -4.18 -16.44
N ASP A 101 -15.74 -4.55 -15.17
CA ASP A 101 -16.29 -3.69 -14.12
C ASP A 101 -15.39 -2.47 -13.91
N LEU A 102 -14.05 -2.64 -13.88
CA LEU A 102 -13.10 -1.52 -13.84
C LEU A 102 -13.25 -0.57 -15.02
N VAL A 103 -13.41 -1.10 -16.24
CA VAL A 103 -13.63 -0.26 -17.44
C VAL A 103 -14.92 0.53 -17.36
N ARG A 104 -15.99 -0.06 -16.80
CA ARG A 104 -17.28 0.61 -16.61
C ARG A 104 -17.24 1.65 -15.50
N ASP A 105 -16.71 1.29 -14.34
CA ASP A 105 -16.75 2.12 -13.14
C ASP A 105 -15.82 3.34 -13.26
N LEU A 106 -14.75 3.22 -14.04
CA LEU A 106 -13.82 4.31 -14.36
C LEU A 106 -14.15 5.05 -15.68
N ASP A 107 -15.23 4.65 -16.37
CA ASP A 107 -15.66 5.18 -17.67
C ASP A 107 -14.51 5.30 -18.69
N LEU A 108 -13.76 4.20 -18.87
CA LEU A 108 -12.56 4.19 -19.72
C LEU A 108 -12.94 4.09 -21.20
N SER A 109 -12.31 4.95 -22.02
CA SER A 109 -12.36 4.77 -23.47
C SER A 109 -11.66 3.47 -23.90
N LYS A 110 -12.00 2.95 -25.08
CA LYS A 110 -11.40 1.71 -25.63
C LYS A 110 -9.88 1.68 -25.53
N ARG A 111 -9.22 2.79 -25.91
CA ARG A 111 -7.75 2.89 -25.88
C ARG A 111 -7.19 2.85 -24.45
N GLN A 112 -7.89 3.46 -23.49
CA GLN A 112 -7.49 3.42 -22.09
C GLN A 112 -7.71 2.04 -21.47
N ALA A 113 -8.80 1.37 -21.82
CA ALA A 113 -9.08 0.00 -21.42
C ALA A 113 -8.01 -0.98 -21.96
N GLU A 114 -7.59 -0.82 -23.22
CA GLU A 114 -6.50 -1.59 -23.82
C GLU A 114 -5.16 -1.36 -23.10
N LEU A 115 -4.82 -0.10 -22.78
CA LEU A 115 -3.62 0.23 -22.02
C LEU A 115 -3.64 -0.36 -20.59
N LEU A 116 -4.79 -0.29 -19.92
CA LEU A 116 -4.98 -0.90 -18.60
C LEU A 116 -4.75 -2.40 -18.65
N ALA A 117 -5.39 -3.10 -19.59
CA ALA A 117 -5.23 -4.53 -19.78
C ALA A 117 -3.76 -4.91 -20.07
N SER A 118 -3.08 -4.14 -20.92
CA SER A 118 -1.65 -4.35 -21.23
C SER A 118 -0.77 -4.24 -19.99
N ARG A 119 -1.01 -3.23 -19.14
CA ARG A 119 -0.21 -3.04 -17.91
C ARG A 119 -0.45 -4.14 -16.88
N LEU A 120 -1.71 -4.54 -16.69
CA LEU A 120 -2.06 -5.64 -15.79
C LEU A 120 -1.46 -6.98 -16.27
N HIS A 121 -1.31 -7.15 -17.58
CA HIS A 121 -0.68 -8.32 -18.18
C HIS A 121 0.82 -8.34 -17.93
N ASP A 122 1.49 -7.20 -18.14
CA ASP A 122 2.93 -7.06 -17.86
C ASP A 122 3.25 -7.31 -16.37
N TRP A 123 2.31 -7.01 -15.47
CA TRP A 123 2.42 -7.27 -14.03
C TRP A 123 2.05 -8.71 -13.63
N ASN A 124 1.65 -9.56 -14.58
CA ASN A 124 1.24 -10.95 -14.33
C ASN A 124 0.12 -11.04 -13.25
N LEU A 125 -0.76 -10.03 -13.23
CA LEU A 125 -1.91 -9.92 -12.30
C LEU A 125 -3.20 -10.49 -12.88
N LEU A 126 -3.19 -10.85 -14.17
CA LEU A 126 -4.34 -11.43 -14.85
C LEU A 126 -4.31 -12.94 -14.76
N GLU A 127 -5.49 -13.55 -14.66
CA GLU A 127 -5.63 -15.00 -14.61
C GLU A 127 -5.09 -15.64 -15.90
N LYS A 128 -4.22 -16.64 -15.77
CA LYS A 128 -3.66 -17.38 -16.91
C LYS A 128 -4.73 -18.33 -17.47
N TYR A 129 -5.63 -17.83 -18.32
CA TYR A 129 -6.02 -18.53 -19.57
C TYR A 129 -6.90 -17.64 -20.47
N GLN A 130 -6.49 -17.61 -21.74
CA GLN A 130 -7.22 -17.24 -22.95
C GLN A 130 -7.66 -15.78 -23.12
N ASN A 131 -6.94 -15.11 -24.02
CA ASN A 131 -7.41 -14.00 -24.86
C ASN A 131 -8.42 -13.09 -24.16
N ILE A 132 -7.91 -12.13 -23.40
CA ILE A 132 -8.67 -10.99 -22.89
C ILE A 132 -9.28 -10.27 -24.10
N ARG A 133 -10.48 -10.69 -24.45
CA ARG A 133 -11.31 -10.01 -25.44
C ARG A 133 -12.01 -8.93 -24.65
N ILE A 134 -11.54 -7.70 -24.81
CA ILE A 134 -12.32 -6.53 -24.41
C ILE A 134 -13.57 -6.52 -25.30
N GLN A 135 -14.57 -7.31 -24.94
CA GLN A 135 -15.91 -7.19 -25.50
C GLN A 135 -16.50 -5.97 -24.82
N ILE A 136 -16.25 -4.80 -25.41
CA ILE A 136 -17.11 -3.65 -25.20
C ILE A 136 -18.44 -4.05 -25.83
N SER A 137 -19.26 -4.70 -25.00
CA SER A 137 -20.62 -5.06 -25.31
C SER A 137 -21.31 -3.79 -25.79
N THR A 138 -21.61 -3.75 -27.09
CA THR A 138 -22.29 -2.65 -27.79
C THR A 138 -23.65 -2.29 -27.14
N TYR A 139 -24.09 -3.08 -26.17
CA TYR A 139 -25.25 -2.85 -25.33
C TYR A 139 -25.09 -1.72 -24.30
N ALA A 140 -23.87 -1.32 -23.92
CA ALA A 140 -23.67 -0.17 -23.02
C ALA A 140 -23.87 1.17 -23.76
N LEU A 141 -23.34 1.29 -24.98
CA LEU A 141 -23.57 2.46 -25.83
C LEU A 141 -25.04 2.56 -26.26
N LEU A 142 -25.69 1.44 -26.61
CA LEU A 142 -27.12 1.45 -26.95
C LEU A 142 -28.02 1.86 -25.77
N LYS A 143 -27.69 1.50 -24.52
CA LYS A 143 -28.44 1.99 -23.34
C LYS A 143 -28.21 3.47 -23.06
N PHE A 144 -27.02 4.00 -23.32
CA PHE A 144 -26.74 5.44 -23.21
C PHE A 144 -27.46 6.25 -24.30
N PHE A 145 -27.47 5.78 -25.55
CA PHE A 145 -28.15 6.48 -26.65
C PHE A 145 -29.68 6.32 -26.63
N LEU A 146 -30.25 5.21 -26.14
CA LEU A 146 -31.71 5.08 -25.98
C LEU A 146 -32.29 5.86 -24.80
N LYS A 147 -31.49 6.22 -23.78
CA LYS A 147 -31.96 6.99 -22.62
C LYS A 147 -31.92 8.51 -22.84
N MET A 148 -31.29 8.97 -23.93
CA MET A 148 -31.26 10.38 -24.36
C MET A 148 -32.17 10.69 -25.56
N ALA A 149 -32.97 9.72 -26.02
CA ALA A 149 -33.90 9.87 -27.14
C ALA A 149 -35.39 9.72 -26.75
N ILE A 150 -35.74 10.07 -25.50
CA ILE A 150 -37.12 10.33 -25.05
C ILE A 150 -37.13 11.67 -24.32
#